data_AF-A0A3C1SUL2-F1
#
_entry.id   AF-A0A3C1SUL2-F1
#
_cell.length_a   1.000
_cell.length_b   1.000
_cell.length_c   1.000
_cell.angle_alpha   90.00
_cell.angle_beta   90.00
_cell.angle_gamma   90.00
#
_symmetry.space_group_name_H-M   'P 1'
#
loop_
_entity.id
_entity.type
_entity.pdbx_description
1 polymer ?
#
loop_
_entity_poly.entity_id
_entity_poly.type
_entity_poly.pdbx_seq_one_letter_code
_entity_poly.pdbx_strand_id
1 'polypeptide(L)'
;MRPPARPDMSLFTVCYRNAADCGDWLNDERLLALVRFDQTPPTATDRRICTVDLAELGSAATAEVWLGARAARAGCSEGIYHAGDGDVLFLHARLDEYAPDALQPLTAVLYRRLFAKARALGYPHLLRLWNYFPRINQECDGLERYRAFCAGRHQALAAELAEFETRLPAASAIGTRAGDLQLYGLAAREPGAQIENPRQVSAFHYPRQYGRRSPSFSRAILKSWGEGREHLYISGTASIVGHASVHHELAAQLEETLANLEALLG
;
A
#
# COMPACT_ATOMS: atom_id res chain seq x y z
N MET A 1 17.01 -42.11 -1.90
CA MET A 1 16.89 -40.92 -1.04
C MET A 1 16.47 -39.78 -1.95
N ARG A 2 15.22 -39.30 -1.86
CA ARG A 2 14.77 -38.14 -2.65
C ARG A 2 15.66 -36.94 -2.27
N PRO A 3 16.16 -36.14 -3.22
CA PRO A 3 16.84 -34.91 -2.86
C PRO A 3 15.90 -34.03 -2.03
N PRO A 4 16.43 -33.26 -1.06
CA PRO A 4 15.61 -32.33 -0.30
C PRO A 4 14.90 -31.39 -1.29
N ALA A 5 13.62 -31.11 -1.03
CA ALA A 5 12.85 -30.12 -1.78
C ALA A 5 13.64 -28.80 -1.77
N ARG A 6 13.78 -28.16 -2.94
CA ARG A 6 14.40 -26.84 -3.07
C ARG A 6 13.74 -25.89 -2.06
N PRO A 7 14.49 -25.01 -1.38
CA PRO A 7 13.89 -24.02 -0.50
C PRO A 7 12.89 -23.20 -1.30
N ASP A 8 11.74 -22.91 -0.69
CA ASP A 8 10.66 -22.10 -1.24
C ASP A 8 11.24 -20.83 -1.89
N MET A 9 11.25 -20.78 -3.22
CA MET A 9 11.89 -19.74 -4.01
C MET A 9 10.93 -18.57 -4.24
N SER A 10 10.35 -18.03 -3.16
CA SER A 10 9.60 -16.79 -3.24
C SER A 10 10.54 -15.65 -3.68
N LEU A 11 10.08 -14.82 -4.61
CA LEU A 11 10.89 -13.69 -5.13
C LEU A 11 11.07 -12.57 -4.11
N PHE A 12 10.14 -12.48 -3.18
CA PHE A 12 10.28 -11.76 -1.94
C PHE A 12 9.32 -12.39 -0.93
N THR A 13 9.56 -12.17 0.35
CA THR A 13 8.68 -12.62 1.44
C THR A 13 8.34 -11.47 2.34
N VAL A 14 7.10 -11.47 2.83
CA VAL A 14 6.64 -10.58 3.88
C VAL A 14 6.36 -11.41 5.12
N CYS A 15 6.85 -10.97 6.27
CA CYS A 15 6.55 -11.64 7.53
C CYS A 15 6.43 -10.63 8.68
N TYR A 16 5.54 -10.93 9.62
CA TYR A 16 5.46 -10.20 10.87
C TYR A 16 6.43 -10.83 11.88
N ARG A 17 7.25 -10.00 12.51
CA ARG A 17 8.25 -10.37 13.52
C ARG A 17 8.11 -9.50 14.75
N ASN A 18 8.64 -9.96 15.88
CA ASN A 18 8.67 -9.15 17.09
C ASN A 18 9.50 -7.88 16.83
N ALA A 19 8.99 -6.72 17.24
CA ALA A 19 9.65 -5.44 17.05
C ALA A 19 10.99 -5.34 17.79
N ALA A 20 11.16 -6.08 18.90
CA ALA A 20 12.41 -6.13 19.65
C ALA A 20 13.57 -6.72 18.84
N ASP A 21 13.27 -7.65 17.91
CA ASP A 21 14.27 -8.35 17.08
C ASP A 21 14.55 -7.59 15.78
N CYS A 22 13.96 -6.42 15.57
CA CYS A 22 14.06 -5.66 14.31
C CYS A 22 15.48 -5.24 13.94
N GLY A 23 16.34 -5.00 14.94
CA GLY A 23 17.73 -4.62 14.72
C GLY A 23 18.52 -5.68 13.95
N ASP A 24 18.22 -6.96 14.17
CA ASP A 24 18.93 -8.07 13.53
C ASP A 24 18.64 -8.13 12.03
N TRP A 25 17.41 -7.81 11.62
CA TRP A 25 16.99 -7.81 10.22
C TRP A 25 17.66 -6.71 9.38
N LEU A 26 18.13 -5.62 10.01
CA LEU A 26 18.85 -4.55 9.31
C LEU A 26 20.18 -5.04 8.73
N ASN A 27 20.74 -6.13 9.27
CA ASN A 27 21.97 -6.74 8.78
C ASN A 27 21.72 -7.73 7.62
N ASP A 28 20.47 -8.10 7.32
CA ASP A 28 20.16 -8.93 6.15
C ASP A 28 20.28 -8.09 4.88
N GLU A 29 21.21 -8.46 4.00
CA GLU A 29 21.46 -7.77 2.74
C GLU A 29 20.24 -7.77 1.82
N ARG A 30 19.29 -8.70 2.00
CA ARG A 30 18.07 -8.80 1.20
C ARG A 30 16.94 -7.90 1.69
N LEU A 31 17.12 -7.19 2.80
CA LEU A 31 16.07 -6.35 3.37
C LEU A 31 15.68 -5.23 2.40
N LEU A 32 14.42 -5.26 1.97
CA LEU A 32 13.78 -4.22 1.17
C LEU A 32 13.16 -3.14 2.07
N ALA A 33 12.45 -3.56 3.12
CA ALA A 33 11.83 -2.66 4.07
C ALA A 33 11.57 -3.32 5.41
N LEU A 34 11.57 -2.50 6.45
CA LEU A 34 11.11 -2.84 7.78
C LEU A 34 10.06 -1.81 8.18
N VAL A 35 8.80 -2.22 8.18
CA VAL A 35 7.67 -1.36 8.52
C VAL A 35 7.31 -1.56 9.99
N ARG A 36 7.35 -0.48 10.77
CA ARG A 36 7.00 -0.45 12.19
C ARG A 36 5.66 0.23 12.38
N PHE A 37 4.84 -0.31 13.27
CA PHE A 37 3.52 0.21 13.60
C PHE A 37 3.56 0.77 15.02
N ASP A 38 4.07 2.00 15.16
CA ASP A 38 4.26 2.66 16.45
C ASP A 38 3.90 4.15 16.37
N GLN A 39 3.91 4.86 17.51
CA GLN A 39 3.73 6.31 17.56
C GLN A 39 5.03 7.06 17.83
N THR A 40 6.17 6.35 17.79
CA THR A 40 7.44 6.92 18.17
C THR A 40 8.16 7.38 16.91
N PRO A 41 8.53 8.67 16.79
CA PRO A 41 9.22 9.14 15.62
C PRO A 41 10.47 8.29 15.37
N PRO A 42 10.75 7.93 14.10
CA PRO A 42 11.87 7.04 13.79
C PRO A 42 13.17 7.67 14.27
N THR A 43 13.80 7.06 15.27
CA THR A 43 15.16 7.38 15.71
C THR A 43 16.22 6.72 14.81
N ALA A 44 15.78 5.85 13.90
CA ALA A 44 16.65 5.05 13.08
C ALA A 44 17.09 5.77 11.81
N THR A 45 18.38 5.70 11.52
CA THR A 45 19.01 6.32 10.35
C THR A 45 18.92 5.46 9.08
N ASP A 46 18.47 4.20 9.21
CA ASP A 46 18.37 3.28 8.07
C ASP A 46 17.20 3.66 7.16
N ARG A 47 17.51 3.84 5.88
CA ARG A 47 16.58 4.24 4.83
C ARG A 47 15.49 3.22 4.55
N ARG A 48 15.68 1.97 4.97
CA ARG A 48 14.73 0.86 4.80
C ARG A 48 13.66 0.82 5.89
N ILE A 49 13.81 1.60 6.95
CA ILE A 49 12.81 1.66 8.03
C ILE A 49 11.71 2.65 7.67
N CYS A 50 10.48 2.20 7.81
CA CYS A 50 9.26 2.98 7.60
C CYS A 50 8.40 2.87 8.86
N THR A 51 8.16 3.97 9.57
CA THR A 51 7.29 3.96 10.75
C THR A 51 5.92 4.49 10.38
N VAL A 52 4.85 3.74 10.64
CA VAL A 52 3.45 4.14 10.44
C VAL A 52 2.85 4.47 11.80
N ASP A 53 2.22 5.64 11.91
CA ASP A 53 1.59 6.18 13.13
C ASP A 53 0.29 5.45 13.54
N LEU A 54 0.35 4.12 13.57
CA LEU A 54 -0.74 3.20 13.82
C LEU A 54 -0.28 2.13 14.82
N ALA A 55 -0.25 2.49 16.11
CA ALA A 55 0.10 1.53 17.16
C ALA A 55 -0.80 0.30 17.12
N GLU A 56 -0.16 -0.87 17.17
CA GLU A 56 -0.82 -2.16 17.28
C GLU A 56 -1.73 -2.22 18.52
N LEU A 57 -2.85 -2.93 18.41
CA LEU A 57 -3.75 -3.14 19.54
C LEU A 57 -3.21 -4.30 20.40
N GLY A 58 -3.00 -4.04 21.69
CA GLY A 58 -2.50 -5.02 22.65
C GLY A 58 -1.12 -4.66 23.17
N SER A 59 -0.44 -5.64 23.77
CA SER A 59 0.91 -5.47 24.33
C SER A 59 2.02 -5.98 23.42
N ALA A 60 1.68 -6.62 22.31
CA ALA A 60 2.65 -7.02 21.31
C ALA A 60 3.06 -5.81 20.47
N ALA A 61 4.32 -5.78 20.06
CA ALA A 61 4.82 -4.86 19.05
C ALA A 61 5.39 -5.71 17.93
N THR A 62 4.79 -5.62 16.74
CA THR A 62 5.28 -6.30 15.55
C THR A 62 5.89 -5.33 14.55
N ALA A 63 6.76 -5.86 13.71
CA ALA A 63 7.22 -5.21 12.50
C ALA A 63 6.98 -6.11 11.30
N GLU A 64 6.62 -5.50 10.18
CA GLU A 64 6.46 -6.15 8.89
C GLU A 64 7.78 -6.06 8.13
N VAL A 65 8.42 -7.22 7.95
CA VAL A 65 9.73 -7.36 7.33
C VAL A 65 9.58 -7.84 5.89
N TRP A 66 10.11 -7.07 4.96
CA TRP A 66 10.14 -7.36 3.52
C TRP A 66 11.55 -7.78 3.10
N LEU A 67 11.70 -9.02 2.66
CA LEU A 67 12.97 -9.57 2.17
C LEU A 67 12.85 -9.91 0.69
N GLY A 68 13.78 -9.40 -0.12
CA GLY A 68 13.92 -9.79 -1.52
C GLY A 68 14.61 -11.15 -1.69
N ALA A 69 14.71 -11.62 -2.93
CA ALA A 69 15.46 -12.83 -3.27
C ALA A 69 16.97 -12.57 -3.34
N ARG A 70 17.37 -11.31 -3.53
CA ARG A 70 18.76 -10.86 -3.75
C ARG A 70 19.10 -9.69 -2.84
N ALA A 71 20.40 -9.37 -2.77
CA ALA A 71 20.88 -8.20 -2.05
C ALA A 71 20.20 -6.92 -2.56
N ALA A 72 19.55 -6.20 -1.65
CA ALA A 72 18.79 -5.01 -1.92
C ALA A 72 19.72 -3.78 -1.99
N ARG A 73 19.44 -2.88 -2.94
CA ARG A 73 20.11 -1.59 -3.05
C ARG A 73 19.19 -0.51 -2.53
N ALA A 74 19.51 0.02 -1.36
CA ALA A 74 18.75 1.09 -0.72
C ALA A 74 19.23 2.49 -1.15
N GLY A 75 18.29 3.43 -1.23
CA GLY A 75 18.56 4.80 -1.61
C GLY A 75 17.51 5.77 -1.07
N CYS A 76 17.82 7.06 -1.15
CA CYS A 76 16.86 8.12 -0.86
C CYS A 76 17.16 9.31 -1.79
N SER A 77 16.11 9.84 -2.42
CA SER A 77 16.19 11.10 -3.17
C SER A 77 14.83 11.75 -3.25
N GLU A 78 14.78 13.08 -3.13
CA GLU A 78 13.55 13.89 -3.18
C GLU A 78 12.49 13.47 -2.14
N GLY A 79 12.94 12.98 -0.98
CA GLY A 79 12.07 12.49 0.09
C GLY A 79 11.43 11.13 -0.19
N ILE A 80 11.84 10.43 -1.25
CA ILE A 80 11.41 9.05 -1.54
C ILE A 80 12.53 8.09 -1.16
N TYR A 81 12.28 7.30 -0.12
CA TYR A 81 13.12 6.20 0.30
C TYR A 81 12.76 4.95 -0.48
N HIS A 82 13.75 4.15 -0.82
CA HIS A 82 13.51 2.94 -1.60
C HIS A 82 14.58 1.89 -1.36
N ALA A 83 14.23 0.63 -1.60
CA ALA A 83 15.19 -0.45 -1.79
C ALA A 83 14.65 -1.47 -2.79
N GLY A 84 15.53 -1.97 -3.67
CA GLY A 84 15.14 -2.95 -4.68
C GLY A 84 16.22 -4.01 -4.89
N ASP A 85 15.80 -5.21 -5.26
CA ASP A 85 16.66 -6.39 -5.41
C ASP A 85 16.90 -6.79 -6.87
N GLY A 86 16.32 -6.03 -7.80
CA GLY A 86 16.38 -6.29 -9.24
C GLY A 86 15.03 -6.70 -9.84
N ASP A 87 14.11 -7.29 -9.07
CA ASP A 87 12.78 -7.69 -9.55
C ASP A 87 11.68 -6.81 -8.96
N VAL A 88 11.81 -6.49 -7.67
CA VAL A 88 10.92 -5.62 -6.93
C VAL A 88 11.62 -4.38 -6.43
N LEU A 89 10.84 -3.32 -6.25
CA LEU A 89 11.24 -2.08 -5.61
C LEU A 89 10.21 -1.74 -4.53
N PHE A 90 10.66 -1.67 -3.28
CA PHE A 90 9.87 -1.10 -2.21
C PHE A 90 10.15 0.41 -2.14
N LEU A 91 9.11 1.22 -2.01
CA LEU A 91 9.22 2.67 -1.84
C LEU A 91 8.42 3.10 -0.62
N HIS A 92 8.92 4.08 0.12
CA HIS A 92 8.14 4.77 1.14
C HIS A 92 8.49 6.25 1.21
N ALA A 93 7.51 7.03 1.66
CA ALA A 93 7.64 8.46 1.82
C ALA A 93 6.59 9.01 2.79
N ARG A 94 6.92 10.16 3.37
CA ARG A 94 6.08 10.94 4.27
C ARG A 94 6.16 12.40 3.84
N LEU A 95 5.03 13.11 3.87
CA LEU A 95 4.98 14.55 3.63
C LEU A 95 4.18 15.23 4.74
N ASP A 96 4.82 16.19 5.39
CA ASP A 96 4.22 16.98 6.45
C ASP A 96 3.04 17.79 5.93
N GLU A 97 1.91 17.71 6.62
CA GLU A 97 0.74 18.54 6.31
C GLU A 97 0.93 19.96 6.86
N TYR A 98 1.21 20.91 5.97
CA TYR A 98 1.50 22.31 6.35
C TYR A 98 0.23 23.15 6.60
N ALA A 99 -0.95 22.68 6.20
CA ALA A 99 -2.23 23.35 6.40
C ALA A 99 -3.40 22.35 6.38
N PRO A 100 -4.56 22.67 6.97
CA PRO A 100 -5.72 21.76 7.03
C PRO A 100 -6.26 21.31 5.67
N ASP A 101 -6.15 22.13 4.63
CA ASP A 101 -6.62 21.89 3.25
C ASP A 101 -5.52 21.31 2.33
N ALA A 102 -4.29 21.14 2.84
CA ALA A 102 -3.14 20.72 2.05
C ALA A 102 -3.17 19.25 1.61
N LEU A 103 -4.06 18.41 2.18
CA LEU A 103 -4.06 16.97 1.94
C LEU A 103 -4.22 16.60 0.45
N GLN A 104 -5.12 17.28 -0.28
CA GLN A 104 -5.31 17.02 -1.70
C GLN A 104 -4.03 17.33 -2.52
N PRO A 105 -3.46 18.55 -2.50
CA PRO A 105 -2.25 18.84 -3.26
C PRO A 105 -1.04 18.01 -2.81
N LEU A 106 -0.89 17.74 -1.51
CA LEU A 106 0.19 16.89 -1.00
C LEU A 106 0.08 15.46 -1.51
N THR A 107 -1.13 14.88 -1.53
CA THR A 107 -1.38 13.55 -2.11
C THR A 107 -0.99 13.52 -3.59
N ALA A 108 -1.39 14.53 -4.36
CA ALA A 108 -1.05 14.61 -5.78
C ALA A 108 0.47 14.73 -6.02
N VAL A 109 1.18 15.49 -5.19
CA VAL A 109 2.65 15.61 -5.26
C VAL A 109 3.32 14.29 -4.88
N LEU A 110 2.90 13.66 -3.79
CA LEU A 110 3.50 12.42 -3.28
C LEU A 110 3.41 11.30 -4.31
N TYR A 111 2.22 11.09 -4.88
CA TYR A 111 2.03 10.07 -5.91
C TYR A 111 2.91 10.34 -7.13
N ARG A 112 2.96 11.57 -7.66
CA ARG A 112 3.83 11.91 -8.80
C ARG A 112 5.31 11.65 -8.52
N ARG A 113 5.79 12.02 -7.32
CA ARG A 113 7.18 11.74 -6.91
C ARG A 113 7.45 10.25 -6.84
N LEU A 114 6.52 9.47 -6.29
CA LEU A 114 6.62 8.01 -6.20
C LEU A 114 6.71 7.37 -7.60
N PHE A 115 5.80 7.73 -8.51
CA PHE A 115 5.79 7.24 -9.89
C PHE A 115 7.07 7.62 -10.65
N ALA A 116 7.48 8.89 -10.56
CA ALA A 116 8.72 9.36 -11.17
C ALA A 116 9.94 8.58 -10.65
N LYS A 117 10.01 8.34 -9.32
CA LYS A 117 11.09 7.56 -8.72
C LYS A 117 11.10 6.11 -9.19
N ALA A 118 9.95 5.45 -9.17
CA ALA A 118 9.82 4.07 -9.58
C ALA A 118 10.22 3.88 -11.05
N ARG A 119 9.78 4.77 -11.96
CA ARG A 119 10.19 4.78 -13.36
C ARG A 119 11.68 5.04 -13.55
N ALA A 120 12.24 6.03 -12.86
CA ALA A 120 13.67 6.35 -12.96
C ALA A 120 14.57 5.17 -12.54
N LEU A 121 14.09 4.35 -11.61
CA LEU A 121 14.78 3.14 -11.16
C LEU A 121 14.47 1.90 -12.02
N GLY A 122 13.62 2.01 -13.03
CA GLY A 122 13.27 0.93 -13.96
C GLY A 122 12.16 -0.01 -13.46
N TYR A 123 11.32 0.43 -12.52
CA TYR A 123 10.18 -0.32 -11.97
C TYR A 123 8.87 0.46 -12.21
N PRO A 124 8.42 0.60 -13.48
CA PRO A 124 7.33 1.51 -13.84
C PRO A 124 5.94 1.07 -13.34
N HIS A 125 5.78 -0.15 -12.86
CA HIS A 125 4.47 -0.70 -12.50
C HIS A 125 4.29 -0.81 -10.99
N LEU A 126 3.47 0.06 -10.41
CA LEU A 126 3.03 -0.07 -9.02
C LEU A 126 2.06 -1.25 -8.91
N LEU A 127 2.36 -2.18 -8.01
CA LEU A 127 1.53 -3.36 -7.75
C LEU A 127 0.62 -3.14 -6.55
N ARG A 128 1.16 -2.53 -5.50
CA ARG A 128 0.48 -2.39 -4.22
C ARG A 128 0.85 -1.08 -3.52
N LEU A 129 -0.14 -0.36 -2.99
CA LEU A 129 0.04 0.87 -2.23
C LEU A 129 -0.70 0.84 -0.89
N TRP A 130 -0.07 1.35 0.17
CA TRP A 130 -0.70 1.58 1.46
C TRP A 130 -0.62 3.05 1.79
N ASN A 131 -1.74 3.64 2.21
CA ASN A 131 -1.87 5.07 2.47
C ASN A 131 -2.37 5.26 3.90
N TYR A 132 -1.69 6.13 4.63
CA TYR A 132 -1.96 6.45 6.02
C TYR A 132 -1.97 7.96 6.18
N PHE A 133 -2.99 8.48 6.85
CA PHE A 133 -3.08 9.89 7.18
C PHE A 133 -4.07 10.08 8.33
N PRO A 134 -3.89 11.09 9.18
CA PRO A 134 -4.72 11.23 10.36
C PRO A 134 -6.12 11.73 10.02
N ARG A 135 -7.06 11.41 10.91
CA ARG A 135 -8.41 12.00 10.92
C ARG A 135 -9.14 11.78 9.59
N ILE A 136 -9.06 10.57 9.04
CA ILE A 136 -9.56 10.21 7.70
C ILE A 136 -11.02 10.63 7.42
N ASN A 137 -11.89 10.59 8.44
CA ASN A 137 -13.30 10.97 8.33
C ASN A 137 -13.63 12.38 8.80
N GLN A 138 -12.63 13.18 9.21
CA GLN A 138 -12.88 14.56 9.62
C GLN A 138 -13.19 15.42 8.38
N GLU A 139 -14.12 16.35 8.53
CA GLU A 139 -14.37 17.40 7.54
C GLU A 139 -13.48 18.62 7.78
N CYS A 140 -12.89 19.14 6.71
CA CYS A 140 -12.18 20.42 6.68
C CYS A 140 -12.85 21.27 5.60
N ASP A 141 -13.39 22.43 5.98
CA ASP A 141 -14.11 23.35 5.08
C ASP A 141 -15.22 22.68 4.24
N GLY A 142 -15.97 21.77 4.86
CA GLY A 142 -17.08 21.04 4.22
C GLY A 142 -16.63 19.91 3.28
N LEU A 143 -15.35 19.54 3.30
CA LEU A 143 -14.81 18.40 2.56
C LEU A 143 -14.20 17.38 3.52
N GLU A 144 -14.74 16.16 3.52
CA GLU A 144 -14.14 15.03 4.22
C GLU A 144 -12.71 14.76 3.71
N ARG A 145 -11.77 14.55 4.64
CA ARG A 145 -10.35 14.33 4.34
C ARG A 145 -10.11 13.13 3.41
N TYR A 146 -10.84 12.03 3.57
CA TYR A 146 -10.77 10.90 2.64
C TYR A 146 -11.09 11.30 1.19
N ARG A 147 -12.05 12.21 0.98
CA ARG A 147 -12.42 12.71 -0.35
C ARG A 147 -11.36 13.63 -0.92
N ALA A 148 -10.74 14.48 -0.08
CA ALA A 148 -9.59 15.30 -0.47
C ALA A 148 -8.40 14.42 -0.93
N PHE A 149 -8.08 13.38 -0.15
CA PHE A 149 -7.09 12.36 -0.53
C PHE A 149 -7.45 11.68 -1.87
N CYS A 150 -8.69 11.22 -2.04
CA CYS A 150 -9.13 10.58 -3.29
C CYS A 150 -9.01 11.52 -4.50
N ALA A 151 -9.33 12.81 -4.34
CA ALA A 151 -9.16 13.80 -5.41
C ALA A 151 -7.69 13.98 -5.80
N GLY A 152 -6.78 14.08 -4.83
CA GLY A 152 -5.35 14.22 -5.07
C GLY A 152 -4.75 12.97 -5.73
N ARG A 153 -5.13 11.78 -5.25
CA ARG A 153 -4.73 10.50 -5.83
C ARG A 153 -5.22 10.35 -7.27
N HIS A 154 -6.49 10.65 -7.54
CA HIS A 154 -7.05 10.61 -8.88
C HIS A 154 -6.31 11.55 -9.82
N GLN A 155 -6.04 12.80 -9.39
CA GLN A 155 -5.29 13.78 -10.18
C GLN A 155 -3.92 13.25 -10.59
N ALA A 156 -3.17 12.66 -9.66
CA ALA A 156 -1.85 12.10 -9.97
C ALA A 156 -1.95 10.89 -10.89
N LEU A 157 -2.79 9.91 -10.56
CA LEU A 157 -2.91 8.68 -11.35
C LEU A 157 -3.40 8.96 -12.79
N ALA A 158 -4.34 9.90 -12.97
CA ALA A 158 -4.84 10.27 -14.29
C ALA A 158 -3.78 10.98 -15.15
N ALA A 159 -2.80 11.65 -14.52
CA ALA A 159 -1.68 12.26 -15.23
C ALA A 159 -0.56 11.25 -15.55
N GLU A 160 -0.44 10.19 -14.75
CA GLU A 160 0.70 9.26 -14.78
C GLU A 160 0.41 7.94 -15.54
N LEU A 161 -0.85 7.55 -15.66
CA LEU A 161 -1.26 6.29 -16.29
C LEU A 161 -1.95 6.55 -17.63
N ALA A 162 -1.37 6.01 -18.71
CA ALA A 162 -1.98 6.07 -20.04
C ALA A 162 -3.32 5.32 -20.12
N GLU A 163 -3.41 4.17 -19.45
CA GLU A 163 -4.63 3.37 -19.32
C GLU A 163 -5.11 3.40 -17.86
N PHE A 164 -5.69 4.52 -17.44
CA PHE A 164 -6.04 4.78 -16.05
C PHE A 164 -6.87 3.66 -15.40
N GLU A 165 -7.88 3.11 -16.08
CA GLU A 165 -8.84 2.18 -15.47
C GLU A 165 -8.36 0.72 -15.42
N THR A 166 -7.33 0.36 -16.19
CA THR A 166 -6.81 -1.03 -16.32
C THR A 166 -5.45 -1.24 -15.66
N ARG A 167 -4.82 -0.16 -15.17
CA ARG A 167 -3.46 -0.16 -14.60
C ARG A 167 -3.42 0.35 -13.16
N LEU A 168 -4.56 0.35 -12.46
CA LEU A 168 -4.59 0.79 -11.07
C LEU A 168 -3.91 -0.24 -10.17
N PRO A 169 -3.07 0.17 -9.21
CA PRO A 169 -2.53 -0.75 -8.22
C PRO A 169 -3.65 -1.23 -7.28
N ALA A 170 -3.43 -2.36 -6.63
CA ALA A 170 -4.17 -2.70 -5.44
C ALA A 170 -3.82 -1.68 -4.35
N ALA A 171 -4.75 -1.30 -3.48
CA ALA A 171 -4.45 -0.33 -2.43
C ALA A 171 -5.28 -0.47 -1.15
N SER A 172 -4.73 0.10 -0.09
CA SER A 172 -5.46 0.42 1.15
C SER A 172 -5.27 1.90 1.51
N ALA A 173 -6.29 2.49 2.13
CA ALA A 173 -6.21 3.80 2.76
C ALA A 173 -6.87 3.71 4.13
N ILE A 174 -6.10 3.91 5.20
CA ILE A 174 -6.54 3.72 6.58
C ILE A 174 -6.15 4.96 7.39
N GLY A 175 -7.05 5.37 8.29
CA GLY A 175 -6.81 6.51 9.18
C GLY A 175 -5.79 6.18 10.26
N THR A 176 -4.92 7.14 10.55
CA THR A 176 -4.05 7.13 11.74
C THR A 176 -4.59 8.05 12.82
N ARG A 177 -4.04 7.95 14.04
CA ARG A 177 -4.40 8.87 15.15
C ARG A 177 -3.73 10.22 15.00
N ALA A 178 -2.49 10.23 14.51
CA ALA A 178 -1.62 11.39 14.37
C ALA A 178 -0.65 11.16 13.20
N GLY A 179 0.34 12.04 13.08
CA GLY A 179 1.33 12.00 12.02
C GLY A 179 0.85 12.70 10.75
N ASP A 180 1.54 12.42 9.67
CA ASP A 180 1.41 13.11 8.40
C ASP A 180 0.85 12.19 7.32
N LEU A 181 0.75 12.70 6.08
CA LEU A 181 0.47 11.84 4.94
C LEU A 181 1.66 10.91 4.70
N GLN A 182 1.41 9.61 4.84
CA GLN A 182 2.41 8.56 4.63
C GLN A 182 1.92 7.54 3.61
N LEU A 183 2.87 7.09 2.80
CA LEU A 183 2.64 6.08 1.79
C LEU A 183 3.84 5.14 1.71
N TYR A 184 3.57 3.84 1.62
CA TYR A 184 4.56 2.90 1.09
C TYR A 184 3.95 2.02 0.01
N GLY A 185 4.80 1.44 -0.82
CA GLY A 185 4.37 0.75 -2.02
C GLY A 185 5.39 -0.22 -2.58
N LEU A 186 4.87 -1.16 -3.37
CA LEU A 186 5.65 -2.14 -4.10
C LEU A 186 5.51 -1.87 -5.61
N ALA A 187 6.65 -1.81 -6.29
CA ALA A 187 6.74 -1.62 -7.73
C ALA A 187 7.54 -2.76 -8.39
N ALA A 188 7.28 -2.98 -9.67
CA ALA A 188 7.92 -4.03 -10.47
C ALA A 188 8.28 -3.54 -11.88
N ARG A 189 9.15 -4.30 -12.53
CA ARG A 189 9.55 -4.07 -13.93
C ARG A 189 8.45 -4.38 -14.93
N GLU A 190 7.63 -5.35 -14.60
CA GLU A 190 6.53 -5.85 -15.43
C GLU A 190 5.21 -5.68 -14.69
N PRO A 191 4.10 -5.43 -15.40
CA PRO A 191 2.81 -5.22 -14.76
C PRO A 191 2.27 -6.49 -14.11
N GLY A 192 1.30 -6.30 -13.22
CA GLY A 192 0.37 -7.35 -12.80
C GLY A 192 -0.97 -7.22 -13.53
N ALA A 193 -1.82 -8.24 -13.39
CA ALA A 193 -3.19 -8.26 -13.86
C ALA A 193 -4.13 -7.72 -12.77
N GLN A 194 -4.93 -6.72 -13.14
CA GLN A 194 -5.98 -6.17 -12.27
C GLN A 194 -7.13 -7.16 -12.11
N ILE A 195 -7.59 -7.35 -10.88
CA ILE A 195 -8.74 -8.19 -10.52
C ILE A 195 -9.75 -7.30 -9.80
N GLU A 196 -11.00 -7.38 -10.24
CA GLU A 196 -12.15 -6.74 -9.61
C GLU A 196 -13.04 -7.79 -8.92
N ASN A 197 -13.86 -7.36 -7.97
CA ASN A 197 -14.72 -8.25 -7.20
C ASN A 197 -16.12 -8.28 -7.82
N PRO A 198 -16.68 -9.46 -8.19
CA PRO A 198 -18.00 -9.54 -8.82
C PRO A 198 -19.15 -9.03 -7.94
N ARG A 199 -18.96 -8.98 -6.61
CA ARG A 199 -19.95 -8.45 -5.66
C ARG A 199 -19.88 -6.93 -5.51
N GLN A 200 -18.85 -6.27 -6.06
CA GLN A 200 -18.57 -4.87 -5.83
C GLN A 200 -18.42 -4.11 -7.14
N VAL A 201 -19.00 -2.92 -7.20
CA VAL A 201 -18.69 -1.95 -8.25
C VAL A 201 -17.21 -1.60 -8.14
N SER A 202 -16.51 -1.45 -9.26
CA SER A 202 -15.13 -0.98 -9.27
C SER A 202 -15.02 0.38 -8.57
N ALA A 203 -13.99 0.56 -7.74
CA ALA A 203 -13.91 1.74 -6.88
C ALA A 203 -13.88 3.05 -7.67
N PHE A 204 -13.25 3.03 -8.85
CA PHE A 204 -13.17 4.16 -9.79
C PHE A 204 -14.49 4.45 -10.53
N HIS A 205 -15.50 3.59 -10.38
CA HIS A 205 -16.86 3.76 -10.90
C HIS A 205 -17.89 4.08 -9.81
N TYR A 206 -17.46 4.35 -8.56
CA TYR A 206 -18.39 4.72 -7.49
C TYR A 206 -19.18 6.00 -7.84
N PRO A 207 -20.45 6.10 -7.40
CA PRO A 207 -21.29 7.26 -7.67
C PRO A 207 -20.80 8.51 -6.92
N ARG A 208 -21.15 9.68 -7.46
CA ARG A 208 -20.72 11.01 -6.96
C ARG A 208 -21.14 11.31 -5.51
N GLN A 209 -22.08 10.57 -4.94
CA GLN A 209 -22.47 10.72 -3.53
C GLN A 209 -21.30 10.49 -2.56
N TYR A 210 -20.28 9.71 -2.95
CA TYR A 210 -19.08 9.46 -2.16
C TYR A 210 -17.98 10.51 -2.34
N GLY A 211 -18.17 11.47 -3.23
CA GLY A 211 -17.20 12.53 -3.52
C GLY A 211 -17.18 12.91 -4.99
N ARG A 212 -16.62 14.08 -5.30
CA ARG A 212 -16.45 14.55 -6.69
C ARG A 212 -15.57 13.63 -7.53
N ARG A 213 -14.61 12.94 -6.89
CA ARG A 213 -13.70 11.97 -7.49
C ARG A 213 -13.79 10.66 -6.74
N SER A 214 -14.02 9.58 -7.48
CA SER A 214 -14.11 8.23 -6.94
C SER A 214 -12.73 7.71 -6.53
N PRO A 215 -12.63 6.81 -5.55
CA PRO A 215 -11.37 6.16 -5.21
C PRO A 215 -10.74 5.46 -6.43
N SER A 216 -9.41 5.45 -6.54
CA SER A 216 -8.71 4.92 -7.72
C SER A 216 -7.76 3.80 -7.29
N PHE A 217 -8.27 2.58 -7.26
CA PHE A 217 -7.54 1.34 -6.95
C PHE A 217 -8.29 0.11 -7.48
N SER A 218 -7.56 -0.98 -7.65
CA SER A 218 -8.06 -2.30 -8.04
C SER A 218 -8.40 -3.16 -6.82
N ARG A 219 -9.35 -4.11 -6.91
CA ARG A 219 -9.65 -5.00 -5.75
C ARG A 219 -8.51 -5.95 -5.42
N ALA A 220 -7.80 -6.42 -6.44
CA ALA A 220 -6.50 -7.05 -6.27
C ALA A 220 -5.61 -6.85 -7.51
N ILE A 221 -4.34 -7.19 -7.35
CA ILE A 221 -3.39 -7.34 -8.46
C ILE A 221 -2.78 -8.74 -8.36
N LEU A 222 -2.91 -9.53 -9.43
CA LEU A 222 -2.18 -10.79 -9.59
C LEU A 222 -0.90 -10.52 -10.36
N LYS A 223 0.25 -10.78 -9.74
CA LYS A 223 1.54 -10.66 -10.39
C LYS A 223 2.16 -12.04 -10.59
N SER A 224 2.24 -12.44 -11.85
CA SER A 224 3.07 -13.57 -12.26
C SER A 224 4.51 -13.12 -12.44
N TRP A 225 5.42 -13.93 -11.92
CA TRP A 225 6.86 -13.71 -11.95
C TRP A 225 7.62 -14.78 -12.76
N GLY A 226 6.88 -15.56 -13.55
CA GLY A 226 7.42 -16.70 -14.29
C GLY A 226 7.63 -17.93 -13.42
N GLU A 227 7.82 -19.09 -14.08
CA GLU A 227 8.06 -20.40 -13.44
C GLU A 227 6.98 -20.80 -12.42
N GLY A 228 5.73 -20.35 -12.62
CA GLY A 228 4.62 -20.64 -11.72
C GLY A 228 4.65 -19.87 -10.39
N ARG A 229 5.54 -18.88 -10.24
CA ARG A 229 5.57 -18.01 -9.04
C ARG A 229 4.60 -16.86 -9.21
N GLU A 230 3.66 -16.74 -8.29
CA GLU A 230 2.62 -15.71 -8.33
C GLU A 230 2.41 -15.08 -6.96
N HIS A 231 2.08 -13.79 -6.97
CA HIS A 231 1.63 -13.07 -5.78
C HIS A 231 0.30 -12.39 -6.08
N LEU A 232 -0.67 -12.58 -5.18
CA LEU A 232 -1.94 -11.87 -5.21
C LEU A 232 -1.95 -10.77 -4.13
N TYR A 233 -1.98 -9.51 -4.56
CA TYR A 233 -2.04 -8.37 -3.65
C TYR A 233 -3.49 -7.91 -3.48
N ILE A 234 -4.10 -8.23 -2.34
CA ILE A 234 -5.51 -7.95 -2.06
C ILE A 234 -5.69 -6.59 -1.38
N SER A 235 -6.57 -5.74 -1.92
CA SER A 235 -6.97 -4.43 -1.36
C SER A 235 -7.69 -4.51 -0.03
N GLY A 236 -7.68 -3.38 0.68
CA GLY A 236 -8.52 -3.22 1.86
C GLY A 236 -9.95 -3.60 1.48
N THR A 237 -10.45 -4.65 2.10
CA THR A 237 -11.78 -5.21 1.83
C THR A 237 -12.64 -4.92 3.04
N ALA A 238 -13.84 -4.41 2.79
CA ALA A 238 -14.79 -4.00 3.82
C ALA A 238 -16.17 -4.57 3.48
N SER A 239 -17.10 -4.38 4.42
CA SER A 239 -18.51 -4.74 4.29
C SER A 239 -19.23 -3.85 3.26
N ILE A 240 -18.99 -4.12 1.97
CA ILE A 240 -19.50 -3.37 0.83
C ILE A 240 -20.08 -4.33 -0.20
N VAL A 241 -21.32 -4.07 -0.64
CA VAL A 241 -21.96 -4.74 -1.79
C VAL A 241 -22.33 -3.70 -2.83
N GLY A 242 -21.98 -3.96 -4.09
CA GLY A 242 -21.97 -2.93 -5.12
C GLY A 242 -21.01 -1.80 -4.71
N HIS A 243 -21.56 -0.64 -4.37
CA HIS A 243 -20.78 0.50 -3.85
C HIS A 243 -21.19 0.88 -2.42
N ALA A 244 -22.21 0.23 -1.85
CA ALA A 244 -22.84 0.64 -0.60
C ALA A 244 -22.29 -0.13 0.59
N SER A 245 -22.08 0.57 1.70
CA SER A 245 -21.83 -0.07 3.00
C SER A 245 -23.05 -0.84 3.43
N VAL A 246 -22.85 -2.09 3.82
CA VAL A 246 -23.89 -2.95 4.37
C VAL A 246 -23.53 -3.38 5.79
N HIS A 247 -24.56 -3.65 6.58
CA HIS A 247 -24.47 -4.01 8.01
C HIS A 247 -23.91 -2.91 8.92
N HIS A 248 -24.45 -2.81 10.12
CA HIS A 248 -23.95 -1.90 11.17
C HIS A 248 -23.25 -2.66 12.31
N GLU A 249 -23.58 -3.94 12.47
CA GLU A 249 -23.01 -4.80 13.50
C GLU A 249 -21.67 -5.37 13.08
N LEU A 250 -20.70 -5.35 14.00
CA LEU A 250 -19.32 -5.81 13.74
C LEU A 250 -19.26 -7.23 13.16
N ALA A 251 -19.99 -8.17 13.76
CA ALA A 251 -19.98 -9.56 13.32
C ALA A 251 -20.48 -9.68 11.87
N ALA A 252 -21.59 -9.03 11.53
CA ALA A 252 -22.13 -9.04 10.18
C ALA A 252 -21.21 -8.35 9.16
N GLN A 253 -20.51 -7.28 9.56
CA GLN A 253 -19.51 -6.64 8.71
C GLN A 253 -18.30 -7.54 8.45
N LEU A 254 -17.87 -8.32 9.46
CA LEU A 254 -16.80 -9.30 9.30
C LEU A 254 -17.21 -10.40 8.33
N GLU A 255 -18.39 -10.98 8.51
CA GLU A 255 -18.90 -12.03 7.61
C GLU A 255 -19.01 -11.53 6.16
N GLU A 256 -19.52 -10.32 5.95
CA GLU A 256 -19.58 -9.73 4.61
C GLU A 256 -18.18 -9.46 4.02
N THR A 257 -17.24 -9.04 4.86
CA THR A 257 -15.84 -8.84 4.44
C THR A 257 -15.22 -10.16 4.00
N LEU A 258 -15.43 -11.24 4.75
CA LEU A 258 -14.97 -12.58 4.39
C LEU A 258 -15.63 -13.07 3.10
N ALA A 259 -16.95 -12.90 2.97
CA ALA A 259 -17.69 -13.29 1.76
C ALA A 259 -17.21 -12.52 0.50
N ASN A 260 -16.79 -11.27 0.66
CA ASN A 260 -16.16 -10.51 -0.41
C ASN A 260 -14.75 -11.03 -0.75
N LEU A 261 -13.96 -11.42 0.25
CA LEU A 261 -12.64 -12.03 0.01
C LEU A 261 -12.76 -13.38 -0.69
N GLU A 262 -13.70 -14.24 -0.28
CA GLU A 262 -13.98 -15.51 -0.93
C GLU A 262 -14.36 -15.31 -2.41
N ALA A 263 -15.31 -14.41 -2.69
CA ALA A 263 -15.73 -14.12 -4.06
C ALA A 263 -14.62 -13.51 -4.94
N LEU A 264 -13.63 -12.85 -4.34
CA LEU A 264 -12.46 -12.31 -5.04
C LEU A 264 -11.46 -13.41 -5.41
N LEU A 265 -11.35 -14.45 -4.57
CA LEU A 265 -10.41 -15.55 -4.75
C LEU A 265 -10.90 -16.62 -5.74
N GLY A 266 -12.20 -16.71 -5.96
CA GLY A 266 -12.82 -17.65 -6.90
C GLY A 266 -13.29 -18.92 -6.21
#